data_AF-A0A9D3AWG0-F1
#
_entry.id   AF-A0A9D3AWG0-F1
#
_cell.length_a   1.000
_cell.length_b   1.000
_cell.length_c   1.000
_cell.angle_alpha   90.00
_cell.angle_beta   90.00
_cell.angle_gamma   90.00
#
_symmetry.space_group_name_H-M   'P 1'
#
loop_
_entity.id
_entity.type
_entity.pdbx_description
1 polymer ?
#
loop_
_entity_poly.entity_id
_entity_poly.type
_entity_poly.pdbx_seq_one_letter_code
_entity_poly.pdbx_strand_id
1 'polypeptide(L)'
;MRVIGLLLKQTLNGPVKKSVIHSLIQNRICWLAWEFGYFGRTEFVVEGFRSNGYNGKIEIAWLDSSSVPVAVFEIDSSPRHKSVQKLLIFNCLRFWVVYEKKILIIL
;
A
#
# COMPACT_ATOMS: atom_id res chain seq x y z
N MET A 1 7.89 3.46 -19.47
CA MET A 1 7.39 2.47 -18.49
C MET A 1 8.56 2.06 -17.60
N ARG A 2 8.71 2.64 -16.41
CA ARG A 2 9.83 2.30 -15.49
C ARG A 2 9.29 1.31 -14.45
N VAL A 3 9.66 0.05 -14.61
CA VAL A 3 9.36 -1.02 -13.64
C VAL A 3 10.22 -0.77 -12.40
N ILE A 4 9.60 -0.35 -11.29
CA ILE A 4 10.30 -0.26 -9.99
C ILE A 4 10.36 -1.68 -9.41
N GLY A 5 11.36 -2.45 -9.85
CA GLY A 5 11.72 -3.73 -9.26
C GLY A 5 12.47 -3.51 -7.95
N LEU A 6 11.78 -3.53 -6.81
CA LEU A 6 12.44 -3.52 -5.50
C LEU A 6 13.04 -4.92 -5.21
N LEU A 7 14.33 -5.09 -5.47
CA LEU A 7 15.11 -6.27 -5.11
C LEU A 7 15.39 -6.28 -3.60
N LEU A 8 14.43 -6.74 -2.78
CA LEU A 8 14.62 -6.94 -1.33
C LEU A 8 15.46 -8.18 -0.97
N LYS A 9 16.34 -8.66 -1.87
CA LYS A 9 17.02 -9.95 -1.71
C LYS A 9 18.46 -9.87 -1.20
N GLN A 10 19.05 -8.69 -0.99
CA GLN A 10 20.50 -8.58 -0.80
C GLN A 10 21.03 -8.02 0.53
N THR A 11 20.19 -7.66 1.51
CA THR A 11 20.71 -7.01 2.74
C THR A 11 20.32 -7.66 4.06
N LEU A 12 19.57 -8.76 4.05
CA LEU A 12 19.09 -9.36 5.30
C LEU A 12 19.58 -10.82 5.41
N ASN A 13 20.68 -10.99 6.13
CA ASN A 13 21.17 -12.31 6.55
C ASN A 13 20.18 -12.89 7.58
N GLY A 14 19.42 -13.93 7.19
CA GLY A 14 18.50 -14.67 8.06
C GLY A 14 17.01 -14.59 7.67
N PRO A 15 16.11 -15.31 8.36
CA PRO A 15 14.68 -15.28 8.08
C PRO A 15 14.10 -13.90 8.38
N VAL A 16 13.72 -13.17 7.35
CA VAL A 16 13.08 -11.84 7.48
C VAL A 16 11.62 -12.02 7.90
N LYS A 17 11.23 -11.37 9.00
CA LYS A 17 9.82 -11.36 9.42
C LYS A 17 8.95 -10.69 8.35
N LYS A 18 7.80 -11.29 8.04
CA LYS A 18 6.83 -10.74 7.07
C LYS A 18 6.43 -9.29 7.37
N SER A 19 6.34 -8.93 8.66
CA SER A 19 6.05 -7.56 9.10
C SER A 19 7.13 -6.56 8.70
N VAL A 20 8.41 -6.96 8.71
CA VAL A 20 9.51 -6.08 8.27
C VAL A 20 9.42 -5.82 6.78
N ILE A 21 9.20 -6.87 5.97
CA ILE A 21 9.00 -6.72 4.52
C ILE A 21 7.79 -5.82 4.25
N HIS A 22 6.69 -6.05 4.96
CA HIS A 22 5.48 -5.25 4.87
C HIS A 22 5.75 -3.77 5.10
N SER A 23 6.36 -3.42 6.24
CA SER A 23 6.70 -2.04 6.59
C SER A 23 7.69 -1.42 5.60
N LEU A 24 8.63 -2.20 5.06
CA LEU A 24 9.56 -1.69 4.03
C LEU A 24 8.84 -1.32 2.74
N ILE A 25 7.94 -2.20 2.25
CA ILE A 25 7.11 -1.91 1.08
C ILE A 25 6.23 -0.70 1.37
N GLN A 26 5.61 -0.66 2.54
CA GLN A 26 4.71 0.42 2.94
C GLN A 26 5.42 1.77 2.96
N ASN A 27 6.57 1.85 3.63
CA ASN A 27 7.37 3.06 3.71
C ASN A 27 7.87 3.49 2.33
N ARG A 28 8.28 2.54 1.48
CA ARG A 28 8.77 2.86 0.13
C ARG A 28 7.67 3.44 -0.75
N ILE A 29 6.50 2.81 -0.80
CA ILE A 29 5.36 3.31 -1.58
C ILE A 29 4.89 4.67 -1.04
N CYS A 30 4.85 4.84 0.29
CA CYS A 30 4.48 6.10 0.90
C CYS A 30 5.47 7.21 0.53
N TRP A 31 6.77 6.93 0.55
CA TRP A 31 7.80 7.90 0.19
C TRP A 31 7.79 8.26 -1.30
N LEU A 32 7.49 7.29 -2.18
CA LEU A 32 7.41 7.51 -3.63
C LEU A 32 6.37 8.56 -4.02
N ALA A 33 5.33 8.78 -3.22
CA ALA A 33 4.34 9.84 -3.46
C ALA A 33 4.99 11.20 -3.74
N TRP A 34 6.06 11.53 -3.00
CA TRP A 34 6.76 12.80 -3.11
C TRP A 34 7.48 12.97 -4.45
N GLU A 35 8.03 11.89 -5.03
CA GLU A 35 8.64 11.92 -6.36
C GLU A 35 7.64 12.30 -7.46
N PHE A 36 6.34 12.12 -7.20
CA PHE A 36 5.25 12.47 -8.10
C PHE A 36 4.49 13.74 -7.68
N GLY A 37 5.00 14.50 -6.69
CA GLY A 37 4.37 15.73 -6.22
C GLY A 37 3.13 15.53 -5.34
N TYR A 38 2.97 14.35 -4.74
CA TYR A 38 1.87 14.02 -3.84
C TYR A 38 2.35 13.82 -2.39
N PHE A 39 1.41 13.82 -1.45
CA PHE A 39 1.67 13.52 -0.05
C PHE A 39 1.29 12.06 0.25
N GLY A 40 2.26 11.25 0.69
CA GLY A 40 1.99 9.89 1.14
C GLY A 40 1.54 9.85 2.60
N ARG A 41 0.47 9.11 2.89
CA ARG A 41 -0.02 8.88 4.26
C ARG A 41 -0.29 7.40 4.49
N THR A 42 0.31 6.85 5.55
CA THR A 42 0.05 5.49 5.99
C THR A 42 -1.22 5.40 6.84
N GLU A 43 -1.83 4.22 6.90
CA GLU A 43 -2.99 3.93 7.77
C GLU A 43 -4.16 4.92 7.59
N PHE A 44 -4.42 5.31 6.33
CA PHE A 44 -5.44 6.30 5.99
C PHE A 44 -6.84 5.76 6.27
N VAL A 45 -7.67 6.55 6.95
CA VAL A 45 -9.00 6.12 7.39
C VAL A 45 -9.94 6.04 6.19
N VAL A 46 -10.65 4.92 6.06
CA VAL A 46 -11.68 4.72 5.05
C VAL A 46 -13.03 5.11 5.67
N GLU A 47 -13.50 6.31 5.35
CA GLU A 47 -14.83 6.76 5.78
C GLU A 47 -15.92 5.88 5.13
N GLY A 48 -16.96 5.55 5.89
CA GLY A 48 -18.06 4.69 5.41
C GLY A 48 -17.77 3.19 5.38
N PHE A 49 -16.53 2.74 5.58
CA PHE A 49 -16.21 1.33 5.77
C PHE A 49 -16.04 1.00 7.25
N ARG A 50 -16.91 0.14 7.79
CA ARG A 50 -16.77 -0.39 9.15
C ARG A 50 -16.51 -1.88 9.13
N SER A 51 -15.50 -2.31 9.90
CA SER A 51 -15.25 -3.72 10.19
C SER A 51 -15.18 -3.88 11.70
N ASN A 52 -16.05 -4.73 12.26
CA ASN A 52 -16.15 -4.97 13.71
C ASN A 52 -16.33 -3.70 14.55
N GLY A 53 -17.10 -2.72 14.06
CA GLY A 53 -17.41 -1.48 14.79
C GLY A 53 -16.38 -0.37 14.68
N TYR A 54 -15.21 -0.62 14.08
CA TYR A 54 -14.17 0.39 13.83
C TYR A 54 -14.13 0.79 12.35
N ASN A 55 -13.74 2.03 12.07
CA ASN A 55 -13.46 2.46 10.70
C ASN A 55 -12.31 1.62 10.14
N GLY A 56 -12.47 1.13 8.91
CA GLY A 56 -11.36 0.50 8.20
C GLY A 56 -10.26 1.50 7.91
N LYS A 57 -9.06 0.97 7.69
CA LYS A 57 -7.91 1.73 7.21
C LYS A 57 -7.41 1.13 5.93
N ILE A 58 -6.98 1.99 5.01
CA ILE A 58 -6.16 1.63 3.88
C ILE A 58 -4.70 1.85 4.22
N GLU A 59 -3.82 0.98 3.73
CA GLU A 59 -2.44 0.98 4.21
C GLU A 59 -1.67 2.22 3.79
N ILE A 60 -1.95 2.73 2.58
CA ILE A 60 -1.40 3.98 2.07
C ILE A 60 -2.44 4.71 1.23
N ALA A 61 -2.51 6.02 1.39
CA ALA A 61 -3.10 6.93 0.43
C ALA A 61 -2.05 7.93 -0.07
N TRP A 62 -2.06 8.22 -1.36
CA TRP A 62 -1.41 9.39 -1.92
C TRP A 62 -2.45 10.49 -2.06
N LEU A 63 -2.13 11.67 -1.55
CA LEU A 63 -3.03 12.80 -1.46
C LEU A 63 -2.51 13.97 -2.31
N ASP A 64 -3.42 14.71 -2.92
CA ASP A 64 -3.11 16.00 -3.53
C ASP A 64 -2.93 17.11 -2.48
N SER A 65 -2.70 18.34 -2.93
CA SER A 65 -2.56 19.52 -2.06
C SER A 65 -3.81 19.85 -1.25
N SER A 66 -4.97 19.32 -1.64
CA SER A 66 -6.26 19.49 -0.97
C SER A 66 -6.59 18.32 -0.05
N SER A 67 -5.62 17.43 0.21
CA SER A 67 -5.79 16.20 1.02
C SER A 67 -6.80 15.20 0.42
N VAL A 68 -7.08 15.28 -0.88
CA VAL A 68 -7.96 14.33 -1.57
C VAL A 68 -7.13 13.14 -2.08
N PRO A 69 -7.57 11.90 -1.84
CA PRO A 69 -6.89 10.72 -2.37
C PRO A 69 -6.86 10.69 -3.90
N VAL A 70 -5.65 10.63 -4.48
CA VAL A 70 -5.41 10.42 -5.92
C VAL A 70 -5.03 8.98 -6.24
N ALA A 71 -4.45 8.28 -5.27
CA ALA A 71 -4.16 6.86 -5.34
C ALA A 71 -4.25 6.22 -3.95
N VAL A 72 -4.66 4.96 -3.89
CA VAL A 72 -4.69 4.18 -2.65
C VAL A 72 -4.10 2.79 -2.84
N PHE A 73 -3.49 2.26 -1.78
CA PHE A 73 -2.74 1.01 -1.81
C PHE A 73 -3.13 0.13 -0.62
N GLU A 74 -3.46 -1.13 -0.89
CA GLU A 74 -3.42 -2.21 0.09
C GLU A 74 -2.21 -3.10 -0.22
N ILE A 75 -1.44 -3.46 0.80
CA ILE A 75 -0.30 -4.35 0.67
C ILE A 75 -0.63 -5.63 1.43
N ASP A 76 -0.50 -6.77 0.79
CA ASP A 76 -0.82 -8.04 1.41
C ASP A 76 0.27 -9.07 1.16
N SER A 77 0.55 -9.89 2.18
CA SER A 77 1.42 -11.07 2.01
C SER A 77 0.70 -12.27 1.38
N SER A 78 -0.60 -12.13 1.09
CA SER A 78 -1.47 -13.15 0.50
C SER A 78 -2.80 -12.51 0.05
N PRO A 79 -3.47 -13.00 -1.00
CA PRO A 79 -4.76 -12.48 -1.42
C PRO A 79 -5.82 -12.41 -0.28
N ARG A 80 -6.50 -11.27 -0.10
CA ARG A 80 -7.56 -11.03 0.87
C ARG A 80 -8.70 -10.21 0.26
N HIS A 81 -9.90 -10.78 0.29
CA HIS A 81 -11.12 -10.14 -0.23
C HIS A 81 -11.41 -8.77 0.42
N LYS A 82 -11.15 -8.64 1.73
CA LYS A 82 -11.39 -7.38 2.47
C LYS A 82 -10.57 -6.20 1.92
N SER A 83 -9.35 -6.45 1.44
CA SER A 83 -8.49 -5.41 0.86
C SER A 83 -9.11 -4.84 -0.41
N VAL A 84 -9.65 -5.71 -1.27
CA VAL A 84 -10.36 -5.31 -2.49
C VAL A 84 -11.61 -4.48 -2.15
N GLN A 85 -12.39 -4.90 -1.15
CA GLN A 85 -13.58 -4.15 -0.74
C GLN A 85 -13.26 -2.72 -0.29
N LYS A 86 -12.18 -2.52 0.47
CA LYS A 86 -11.73 -1.17 0.86
C LYS A 86 -11.32 -0.34 -0.35
N LEU A 87 -10.55 -0.92 -1.28
CA LEU A 87 -10.09 -0.22 -2.49
C LEU A 87 -11.26 0.28 -3.34
N LEU A 88 -12.32 -0.51 -3.47
CA LEU A 88 -13.50 -0.17 -4.30
C LEU A 88 -14.29 1.04 -3.79
N ILE A 89 -14.08 1.49 -2.55
CA ILE A 89 -14.77 2.65 -1.96
C ILE A 89 -14.21 3.96 -2.52
N PHE A 90 -12.94 3.96 -2.92
CA PHE A 90 -12.27 5.16 -3.40
C PHE A 90 -12.53 5.39 -4.89
N ASN A 91 -12.86 6.64 -5.24
CA ASN A 91 -12.95 7.10 -6.63
C ASN A 91 -11.63 7.70 -7.12
N CYS A 92 -10.55 6.93 -7.02
CA CYS A 92 -9.21 7.31 -7.48
C CYS A 92 -8.46 6.07 -7.99
N LEU A 93 -7.15 6.18 -8.27
CA LEU A 93 -6.34 5.02 -8.66
C LEU A 93 -6.25 4.01 -7.50
N ARG A 94 -6.37 2.71 -7.79
CA ARG A 94 -6.42 1.66 -6.79
C ARG A 94 -5.36 0.62 -7.09
N PHE A 95 -4.45 0.40 -6.14
CA PHE A 95 -3.37 -0.56 -6.29
C PHE A 95 -3.47 -1.62 -5.20
N TRP A 96 -3.34 -2.88 -5.62
CA TRP A 96 -3.27 -3.99 -4.70
C TRP A 96 -1.93 -4.69 -4.85
N VAL A 97 -1.09 -4.54 -3.83
CA VAL A 97 0.29 -5.01 -3.85
C VAL A 97 0.38 -6.32 -3.09
N VAL A 98 0.45 -7.43 -3.84
CA VAL A 98 0.59 -8.77 -3.24
C VAL A 98 2.05 -9.22 -3.34
N TYR A 99 2.72 -9.34 -2.19
CA TYR A 99 4.10 -9.83 -2.14
C TYR A 99 4.12 -11.26 -1.59
N GLU A 100 4.26 -12.23 -2.50
CA GLU A 100 4.51 -13.62 -2.12
C GLU A 100 6.01 -13.86 -1.87
N LYS A 101 6.42 -15.12 -1.67
CA LYS A 101 7.85 -15.51 -1.53
C LYS A 101 8.73 -15.04 -2.71
N LYS A 102 8.13 -14.66 -3.84
CA LYS A 102 8.74 -13.92 -4.95
C LYS A 102 7.90 -12.65 -5.17
N ILE A 103 8.53 -11.49 -5.10
CA ILE A 103 7.85 -10.19 -5.13
C ILE A 103 7.34 -9.93 -6.55
N LEU A 104 6.03 -9.75 -6.72
CA LEU A 104 5.41 -9.20 -7.93
C LEU A 104 4.67 -7.92 -7.54
N ILE A 105 5.20 -6.77 -7.94
CA ILE A 105 4.53 -5.47 -7.78
C ILE A 105 3.83 -5.18 -9.10
N ILE A 106 2.49 -5.21 -9.11
CA ILE A 106 1.71 -4.75 -10.26
C ILE A 106 1.38 -3.28 -9.99
N LEU A 107 1.95 -2.40 -10.82
CA LEU A 107 1.62 -0.98 -10.92
C LEU A 107 0.53 -0.84 -11.99
#